data_AF-A0A316WRN1-F1
#
_entry.id   AF-A0A316WRN1-F1
#
_cell.length_a   1.000
_cell.length_b   1.000
_cell.length_c   1.000
_cell.angle_alpha   90.00
_cell.angle_beta   90.00
_cell.angle_gamma   90.00
#
_symmetry.space_group_name_H-M   'P 1'
#
loop_
_entity.id
_entity.type
_entity.pdbx_description
1 polymer ?
#
loop_
_entity_poly.entity_id
_entity_poly.type
_entity_poly.pdbx_seq_one_letter_code
_entity_poly.pdbx_strand_id
1 'polypeptide(L)'
;MIYIVQSIIALLIISFIISFLIYTYCKIFKKESRALLVTLFSFISLMLMDRVRDHLIKNELIENIKTSKIEQSNLSFSKRELSNITVVSEKIRTLDKNIYIVLMPQKDTIYMNQDFHNRNKFWVHYKKYEILHMKVPVGYIIKN
;
A
#
# COMPACT_ATOMS: atom_id res chain seq x y z
N MET A 1 3.16 13.66 -5.60
CA MET A 1 2.54 12.68 -6.53
C MET A 1 1.65 11.67 -5.80
N ILE A 2 2.14 10.94 -4.79
CA ILE A 2 1.34 9.94 -4.04
C ILE A 2 0.04 10.53 -3.47
N TYR A 3 0.09 11.71 -2.84
CA TYR A 3 -1.12 12.37 -2.33
C TYR A 3 -2.14 12.74 -3.41
N ILE A 4 -1.69 13.05 -4.63
CA ILE A 4 -2.58 13.32 -5.77
C ILE A 4 -3.28 12.03 -6.18
N VAL A 5 -2.53 10.92 -6.29
CA VAL A 5 -3.10 9.59 -6.57
C VAL A 5 -4.10 9.20 -5.48
N GLN A 6 -3.82 9.48 -4.21
CA GLN A 6 -4.75 9.25 -3.11
C GLN A 6 -6.05 10.04 -3.27
N SER A 7 -5.97 11.32 -3.65
CA SER A 7 -7.16 12.13 -3.93
C SER A 7 -7.97 11.58 -5.11
N ILE A 8 -7.30 11.11 -6.17
CA ILE A 8 -7.96 10.46 -7.32
C ILE A 8 -8.69 9.18 -6.87
N ILE A 9 -8.05 8.34 -6.06
CA ILE A 9 -8.67 7.13 -5.49
C ILE A 9 -9.93 7.50 -4.69
N ALA A 10 -9.86 8.52 -3.83
CA ALA A 10 -11.02 8.97 -3.05
C ALA A 10 -12.18 9.42 -3.95
N LEU A 11 -11.89 10.17 -5.03
CA LEU A 11 -12.89 10.59 -6.01
C LEU A 11 -13.51 9.40 -6.76
N LEU A 12 -12.70 8.39 -7.13
CA LEU A 12 -13.17 7.16 -7.76
C LEU A 12 -14.10 6.36 -6.85
N ILE A 13 -13.81 6.30 -5.55
CA ILE A 13 -14.69 5.65 -4.56
C ILE A 13 -16.04 6.37 -4.49
N ILE A 14 -16.04 7.70 -4.40
CA ILE A 14 -17.27 8.50 -4.36
C ILE A 14 -18.08 8.28 -5.65
N SER A 15 -17.43 8.35 -6.81
CA SER A 15 -18.05 8.11 -8.12
C SER A 15 -18.65 6.70 -8.22
N PHE A 16 -17.93 5.68 -7.73
CA PHE A 16 -18.41 4.30 -7.69
C PHE A 16 -19.67 4.18 -6.83
N ILE A 17 -19.68 4.75 -5.61
CA ILE A 17 -20.83 4.70 -4.70
C ILE A 17 -22.05 5.38 -5.34
N ILE A 18 -21.89 6.58 -5.88
CA ILE A 18 -22.99 7.32 -6.51
C ILE A 18 -23.54 6.55 -7.71
N SER A 19 -22.68 6.03 -8.58
CA SER A 19 -23.08 5.28 -9.77
C SER A 19 -23.79 3.98 -9.39
N PHE A 20 -23.34 3.30 -8.34
CA PHE A 20 -23.96 2.09 -7.81
C PHE A 20 -25.36 2.36 -7.23
N LEU A 21 -25.53 3.46 -6.49
CA LEU A 21 -26.84 3.89 -5.98
C LEU A 21 -27.81 4.20 -7.13
N ILE A 22 -27.36 4.95 -8.15
CA ILE A 22 -28.16 5.27 -9.35
C ILE A 22 -28.55 3.98 -10.08
N TYR A 23 -27.60 3.07 -10.28
CA TYR A 23 -27.87 1.78 -10.93
C TYR A 23 -28.93 0.99 -10.16
N THR A 24 -28.81 0.89 -8.84
CA THR A 24 -29.75 0.18 -7.97
C THR A 24 -31.15 0.81 -8.04
N TYR A 25 -31.23 2.15 -7.96
CA TYR A 25 -32.47 2.89 -8.12
C TYR A 25 -33.14 2.61 -9.47
N CYS A 26 -32.42 2.78 -10.59
CA CYS A 26 -32.96 2.52 -11.93
C CYS A 26 -33.45 1.07 -12.08
N LYS A 27 -32.72 0.10 -11.51
CA LYS A 27 -33.10 -1.31 -11.52
C LYS A 27 -34.40 -1.58 -10.78
N ILE A 28 -34.62 -0.95 -9.62
CA ILE A 28 -35.87 -1.07 -8.84
C ILE A 28 -37.06 -0.51 -9.63
N PHE A 29 -36.90 0.65 -10.26
CA PHE A 29 -37.96 1.30 -11.03
C PHE A 29 -38.06 0.82 -12.49
N LYS A 30 -37.37 -0.26 -12.87
CA LYS A 30 -37.33 -0.82 -14.23
C LYS A 30 -37.02 0.20 -15.34
N LYS A 31 -36.15 1.17 -15.03
CA LYS A 31 -35.65 2.16 -15.99
C LYS A 31 -34.34 1.69 -16.61
N GLU A 32 -34.16 1.91 -17.90
CA GLU A 32 -32.86 1.71 -18.53
C GLU A 32 -31.82 2.66 -17.95
N SER A 33 -30.61 2.15 -17.72
CA SER A 33 -29.52 2.94 -17.18
C SER A 33 -28.18 2.41 -17.65
N ARG A 34 -27.33 3.33 -18.09
CA ARG A 34 -25.91 3.06 -18.41
C ARG A 34 -25.00 3.12 -17.19
N ALA A 35 -25.56 3.34 -15.99
CA ALA A 35 -24.80 3.44 -14.74
C ALA A 35 -24.00 2.17 -14.41
N LEU A 36 -24.40 1.00 -14.93
CA LEU A 36 -23.63 -0.24 -14.81
C LEU A 36 -22.24 -0.11 -15.46
N LEU A 37 -22.17 0.48 -16.66
CA LEU A 37 -20.89 0.66 -17.38
C LEU A 37 -19.98 1.63 -16.63
N VAL A 38 -20.55 2.72 -16.12
CA VAL A 38 -19.80 3.69 -15.30
C VAL A 38 -19.29 3.03 -14.02
N THR A 39 -20.11 2.22 -13.35
CA THR A 39 -19.71 1.48 -12.14
C THR A 39 -18.56 0.51 -12.44
N LEU A 40 -18.64 -0.23 -13.54
CA LEU A 40 -17.59 -1.17 -13.97
C LEU A 40 -16.28 -0.44 -14.28
N PHE A 41 -16.36 0.68 -15.01
CA PHE A 41 -15.18 1.47 -15.36
C PHE A 41 -14.53 2.12 -14.13
N SER A 42 -15.34 2.65 -13.20
CA SER A 42 -14.86 3.18 -11.92
C SER A 42 -14.18 2.09 -11.09
N PHE A 43 -14.72 0.88 -11.07
CA PHE A 43 -14.12 -0.25 -10.35
C PHE A 43 -12.77 -0.66 -10.93
N ILE A 44 -12.67 -0.81 -12.26
CA ILE A 44 -11.39 -1.14 -12.92
C ILE A 44 -10.35 -0.03 -12.67
N SER A 45 -10.78 1.23 -12.79
CA SER A 45 -9.90 2.38 -12.54
C SER A 45 -9.40 2.42 -11.10
N LEU A 46 -10.25 2.07 -10.13
CA LEU A 46 -9.86 1.97 -8.73
C LEU A 46 -8.74 0.94 -8.53
N MET A 47 -8.92 -0.27 -9.06
CA MET A 47 -7.92 -1.35 -8.96
C MET A 47 -6.57 -0.95 -9.59
N LEU A 48 -6.60 -0.22 -10.70
CA LEU A 48 -5.39 0.28 -11.35
C LEU A 48 -4.70 1.37 -10.51
N MET A 49 -5.47 2.33 -9.99
CA MET A 49 -4.91 3.43 -9.19
C MET A 49 -4.34 2.95 -7.85
N ASP A 50 -4.94 1.95 -7.22
CA ASP A 50 -4.37 1.31 -6.03
C ASP A 50 -2.99 0.70 -6.33
N ARG A 51 -2.84 -0.04 -7.45
CA ARG A 51 -1.54 -0.59 -7.86
C ARG A 51 -0.52 0.51 -8.14
N VAL A 52 -0.93 1.58 -8.83
CA VAL A 52 -0.05 2.72 -9.10
C VAL A 52 0.43 3.34 -7.79
N ARG A 53 -0.48 3.58 -6.82
CA ARG A 53 -0.12 4.11 -5.50
C ARG A 53 0.91 3.21 -4.81
N ASP A 54 0.67 1.91 -4.77
CA ASP A 54 1.54 0.96 -4.06
C ASP A 54 2.94 0.92 -4.70
N HIS A 55 3.03 0.96 -6.03
CA HIS A 55 4.30 1.08 -6.75
C HIS A 55 5.02 2.40 -6.46
N LEU A 56 4.30 3.52 -6.39
CA LEU A 56 4.90 4.81 -6.06
C LEU A 56 5.46 4.84 -4.64
N ILE A 57 4.70 4.32 -3.67
CA ILE A 57 5.15 4.21 -2.28
C ILE A 57 6.40 3.33 -2.19
N LYS A 58 6.41 2.18 -2.87
CA LYS A 58 7.57 1.29 -2.94
C LYS A 58 8.79 2.00 -3.52
N ASN A 59 8.62 2.70 -4.64
CA ASN A 59 9.74 3.35 -5.32
C ASN A 59 10.32 4.49 -4.46
N GLU A 60 9.47 5.32 -3.85
CA GLU A 60 9.91 6.36 -2.91
C GLU A 60 10.65 5.74 -1.72
N LEU A 61 10.13 4.65 -1.16
CA LEU A 61 10.78 3.94 -0.05
C LEU A 61 12.17 3.41 -0.44
N ILE A 62 12.29 2.78 -1.62
CA ILE A 62 13.57 2.26 -2.12
C ILE A 62 14.57 3.39 -2.36
N GLU A 63 14.12 4.50 -2.94
CA GLU A 63 14.94 5.67 -3.19
C GLU A 63 15.46 6.27 -1.87
N ASN A 64 14.58 6.40 -0.86
CA ASN A 64 14.96 6.85 0.47
C ASN A 64 15.95 5.88 1.11
N ILE A 65 15.75 4.56 1.06
CA ILE A 65 16.71 3.57 1.60
C ILE A 65 18.10 3.71 0.95
N LYS A 66 18.16 3.94 -0.37
CA LYS A 66 19.41 4.08 -1.10
C LYS A 66 20.16 5.36 -0.69
N THR A 67 19.44 6.47 -0.59
CA THR A 67 20.01 7.81 -0.37
C THR A 67 20.25 8.13 1.10
N SER A 68 19.44 7.60 2.02
CA SER A 68 19.49 7.90 3.45
C SER A 68 20.61 7.15 4.20
N LYS A 69 21.05 7.69 5.33
CA LYS A 69 21.79 6.93 6.35
C LYS A 69 20.77 6.13 7.18
N ILE A 70 21.09 4.88 7.49
CA ILE A 70 20.15 3.97 8.14
C ILE A 70 20.56 3.76 9.60
N GLU A 71 19.63 4.00 10.52
CA GLU A 71 19.79 3.75 11.96
C GLU A 71 18.87 2.58 12.36
N GLN A 72 19.45 1.58 13.05
CA GLN A 72 18.78 0.33 13.41
C GLN A 72 19.17 -0.07 14.83
N SER A 73 18.23 -0.53 15.65
CA SER A 73 18.47 -0.86 17.06
C SER A 73 18.70 -2.34 17.35
N ASN A 74 18.08 -3.26 16.60
CA ASN A 74 18.01 -4.68 16.97
C ASN A 74 18.63 -5.64 15.95
N LEU A 75 18.20 -5.55 14.69
CA LEU A 75 18.61 -6.47 13.62
C LEU A 75 19.22 -5.64 12.49
N SER A 76 20.45 -6.00 12.13
CA SER A 76 21.14 -5.34 11.03
C SER A 76 20.60 -5.82 9.68
N PHE A 77 20.14 -4.89 8.86
CA PHE A 77 19.82 -5.09 7.45
C PHE A 77 20.66 -4.14 6.61
N SER A 78 21.31 -4.68 5.59
CA SER A 78 22.00 -3.89 4.58
C SER A 78 21.01 -3.08 3.73
N LYS A 79 21.47 -1.97 3.14
CA LYS A 79 20.69 -1.21 2.15
C LYS A 79 20.18 -2.08 1.01
N ARG A 80 21.00 -3.05 0.58
CA ARG A 80 20.66 -3.97 -0.52
C ARG A 80 19.46 -4.83 -0.15
N GLU A 81 19.46 -5.45 1.03
CA GLU A 81 18.33 -6.24 1.54
C GLU A 81 17.08 -5.38 1.70
N LEU A 82 17.21 -4.20 2.31
CA LEU A 82 16.09 -3.28 2.51
C LEU A 82 15.47 -2.78 1.21
N SER A 83 16.27 -2.65 0.16
CA SER A 83 15.79 -2.24 -1.16
C SER A 83 15.09 -3.36 -1.94
N ASN A 84 15.28 -4.63 -1.54
CA ASN A 84 14.72 -5.79 -2.23
C ASN A 84 13.28 -6.10 -1.77
N ILE A 85 12.40 -5.10 -1.89
CA ILE A 85 11.00 -5.19 -1.48
C ILE A 85 10.19 -5.85 -2.59
N THR A 86 9.50 -6.93 -2.25
CA THR A 86 8.53 -7.61 -3.13
C THR A 86 7.12 -7.19 -2.73
N VAL A 87 6.36 -6.63 -3.68
CA VAL A 87 4.97 -6.19 -3.46
C VAL A 87 4.06 -7.36 -3.73
N VAL A 88 3.26 -7.77 -2.74
CA VAL A 88 2.25 -8.84 -2.91
C VAL A 88 1.00 -8.53 -2.09
N SER A 89 -0.16 -8.85 -2.66
CA SER A 89 -1.44 -8.87 -1.95
C SER A 89 -1.63 -10.22 -1.27
N GLU A 90 -1.00 -10.40 -0.11
CA GLU A 90 -1.06 -11.62 0.68
C GLU A 90 -1.63 -11.35 2.07
N LYS A 91 -2.31 -12.35 2.64
CA LYS A 91 -2.84 -12.24 4.00
C LYS A 91 -1.70 -12.28 5.01
N ILE A 92 -1.53 -11.17 5.73
CA ILE A 92 -0.42 -10.98 6.68
C ILE A 92 -0.69 -11.81 7.94
N ARG A 93 0.29 -12.60 8.35
CA ARG A 93 0.35 -13.26 9.66
C ARG A 93 1.72 -13.00 10.26
N THR A 94 1.78 -12.15 11.27
CA THR A 94 3.03 -11.66 11.86
C THR A 94 3.20 -12.13 13.28
N LEU A 95 4.46 -12.25 13.70
CA LEU A 95 4.83 -12.32 15.10
C LEU A 95 4.86 -10.90 15.70
N ASP A 96 4.51 -10.75 16.99
CA ASP A 96 4.54 -9.48 17.74
C ASP A 96 5.97 -9.00 18.06
N LYS A 97 6.86 -9.01 17.06
CA LYS A 97 8.21 -8.47 17.16
C LYS A 97 8.44 -7.50 16.01
N ASN A 98 8.37 -6.21 16.33
CA ASN A 98 8.58 -5.13 15.37
C ASN A 98 10.07 -4.74 15.37
N ILE A 99 10.67 -4.70 14.19
CA ILE A 99 12.01 -4.17 13.97
C ILE A 99 11.85 -2.77 13.40
N TYR A 100 12.41 -1.76 14.08
CA TYR A 100 12.32 -0.37 13.62
C TYR A 100 13.62 0.06 12.94
N ILE A 101 13.46 0.78 11.83
CA ILE A 101 14.54 1.33 11.03
C ILE A 101 14.22 2.80 10.77
N VAL A 102 15.15 3.68 11.08
CA VAL A 102 15.02 5.12 10.83
C VAL A 102 15.91 5.52 9.67
N LEU A 103 15.33 6.23 8.70
CA LEU A 103 16.02 6.79 7.55
C LEU A 103 16.35 8.26 7.80
N MET A 104 17.65 8.57 7.90
CA MET A 104 18.16 9.93 8.08
C MET A 104 18.57 10.56 6.74
N PRO A 105 18.35 11.86 6.52
CA PRO A 105 17.94 12.87 7.51
C PRO A 105 16.42 13.08 7.65
N GLN A 106 15.59 12.49 6.78
CA GLN A 106 14.14 12.73 6.78
C GLN A 106 13.43 12.26 8.06
N LYS A 107 14.09 11.42 8.87
CA LYS A 107 13.53 10.73 10.06
C LYS A 107 12.31 9.87 9.73
N ASP A 108 12.25 9.43 8.47
CA ASP A 108 11.23 8.51 8.00
C ASP A 108 11.43 7.15 8.70
N THR A 109 10.35 6.60 9.25
CA THR A 109 10.40 5.33 10.00
C THR A 109 9.83 4.19 9.17
N ILE A 110 10.62 3.15 9.01
CA ILE A 110 10.20 1.85 8.52
C ILE A 110 10.08 0.94 9.74
N TYR A 111 9.02 0.14 9.81
CA TYR A 111 9.00 -0.98 10.74
C TYR A 111 8.74 -2.27 9.99
N MET A 112 9.29 -3.36 10.52
CA MET A 112 9.18 -4.67 9.90
C MET A 112 8.70 -5.70 10.90
N ASN A 113 7.82 -6.57 10.44
CA ASN A 113 7.26 -7.66 11.22
C ASN A 113 7.66 -8.99 10.60
N GLN A 114 8.20 -9.90 11.40
CA GLN A 114 8.55 -11.23 10.92
C GLN A 114 7.28 -12.04 10.61
N ASP A 115 7.28 -12.71 9.46
CA ASP A 115 6.21 -13.61 9.08
C ASP A 115 6.15 -14.84 10.02
N PHE A 116 4.94 -15.24 10.39
CA PHE A 116 4.70 -16.35 11.31
C PHE A 116 5.15 -17.69 10.73
N HIS A 117 4.98 -17.91 9.42
CA HIS A 117 5.29 -19.16 8.76
C HIS A 117 6.70 -19.20 8.18
N ASN A 118 7.29 -18.04 7.85
CA ASN A 118 8.63 -17.95 7.30
C ASN A 118 9.51 -16.97 8.09
N ARG A 119 10.44 -17.52 8.88
CA ARG A 119 11.37 -16.73 9.70
C ARG A 119 12.27 -15.79 8.88
N ASN A 120 12.48 -16.06 7.61
CA ASN A 120 13.29 -15.22 6.73
C ASN A 120 12.48 -14.14 6.03
N LYS A 121 11.14 -14.17 6.11
CA LYS A 121 10.26 -13.19 5.49
C LYS A 121 9.89 -12.10 6.49
N PHE A 122 10.07 -10.85 6.08
CA PHE A 122 9.77 -9.66 6.88
C PHE A 122 8.84 -8.75 6.11
N TRP A 123 7.65 -8.50 6.67
CA TRP A 123 6.69 -7.54 6.14
C TRP A 123 7.17 -6.13 6.42
N VAL A 124 7.25 -5.29 5.40
CA VAL A 124 7.81 -3.94 5.46
C VAL A 124 6.68 -2.93 5.48
N HIS A 125 6.66 -2.10 6.51
CA HIS A 125 5.68 -1.04 6.68
C HIS A 125 6.38 0.31 6.68
N TYR A 126 5.77 1.28 6.00
CA TYR A 126 6.30 2.62 5.90
C TYR A 126 5.40 3.61 6.63
N LYS A 127 5.84 4.04 7.82
CA LYS A 127 5.03 4.81 8.77
C LYS A 127 4.44 6.10 8.17
N LYS A 128 5.17 6.73 7.25
CA LYS A 128 4.75 7.96 6.54
C LYS A 128 3.39 7.85 5.85
N TYR A 129 3.04 6.66 5.35
CA TYR A 129 1.79 6.40 4.62
C TYR A 129 0.81 5.50 5.39
N GLU A 130 1.12 5.17 6.64
CA GLU A 130 0.30 4.30 7.48
C GLU A 130 -0.98 4.97 7.97
N ILE A 131 -1.00 6.30 8.11
CA ILE A 131 -2.19 7.05 8.57
C ILE A 131 -3.42 6.81 7.67
N LEU A 132 -3.19 6.44 6.40
CA LEU A 132 -4.23 6.22 5.39
C LEU A 132 -4.47 4.73 5.07
N HIS A 133 -3.67 3.82 5.64
CA HIS A 133 -3.70 2.39 5.35
C HIS A 133 -3.87 1.61 6.65
N MET A 134 -4.84 0.70 6.70
CA MET A 134 -5.01 -0.23 7.82
C MET A 134 -3.76 -1.11 7.99
N LYS A 135 -2.67 -0.60 8.58
CA LYS A 135 -1.39 -1.30 8.80
C LYS A 135 -0.93 -2.18 7.62
N VAL A 136 -1.24 -1.78 6.38
CA VAL A 136 -0.93 -2.59 5.19
C VAL A 136 0.56 -2.42 4.89
N PRO A 137 1.33 -3.51 4.75
CA PRO A 137 2.72 -3.46 4.38
C PRO A 137 2.86 -3.01 2.92
N VAL A 138 3.93 -2.28 2.65
CA VAL A 138 4.36 -1.94 1.28
C VAL A 138 4.76 -3.20 0.51
N GLY A 139 5.24 -4.23 1.23
CA GLY A 139 5.64 -5.50 0.67
C GLY A 139 6.37 -6.35 1.72
N TYR A 140 7.16 -7.31 1.26
CA TYR A 140 8.06 -8.08 2.12
C TYR A 140 9.49 -8.13 1.58
N ILE A 141 10.42 -8.45 2.47
CA ILE A 141 11.82 -8.78 2.17
C ILE A 141 12.08 -10.21 2.62
N ILE A 142 12.89 -10.94 1.85
CA ILE A 142 13.46 -12.22 2.28
C ILE A 142 14.91 -11.96 2.69
N LYS A 143 15.24 -12.31 3.94
CA LYS A 143 16.60 -12.30 4.46
C LYS A 143 17.27 -13.63 4.11
N ASN A 144 18.35 -13.55 3.32
CA ASN A 144 19.18 -14.70 2.98
C ASN A 144 20.37 -14.82 3.94
#